data_AF-A0A956A352-F1
#
_entry.id   AF-A0A956A352-F1
#
_cell.length_a   1.000
_cell.length_b   1.000
_cell.length_c   1.000
_cell.angle_alpha   90.00
_cell.angle_beta   90.00
_cell.angle_gamma   90.00
#
_symmetry.space_group_name_H-M   'P 1'
#
loop_
_entity.id
_entity.type
_entity.pdbx_description
1 polymer ?
#
loop_
_entity_poly.entity_id
_entity_poly.type
_entity_poly.pdbx_seq_one_letter_code
_entity_poly.pdbx_strand_id
1 'polypeptide(L)'
;MTTWTRRAPVLALTLAAALSLASVGGCRKPRERANTKEQQRQIDEALLSAPPSPMIPVNAVLDGKVRLIGVDLDKREVQPGQELKVTWYWESLEEAPGGWKIFVHFEGAGRRTTHDHDAVGELFPISRWKPGQIVKDEQKIAIPADFPVGRATLFVGIFEEEAWRERKQNIRMEVSNRPEVKVPVREDGRIEVGSVEIVKTAAATPSQTVYRAAGPIVIDGKLDD
;
A
#
# COMPACT_ATOMS: atom_id res chain seq x y z
N MET A 1 -49.29 90.85 -11.74
CA MET A 1 -49.62 89.45 -11.37
C MET A 1 -48.49 88.57 -11.86
N THR A 2 -47.75 88.03 -10.92
CA THR A 2 -46.36 87.57 -11.03
C THR A 2 -46.31 86.09 -10.64
N THR A 3 -45.36 85.34 -11.23
CA THR A 3 -44.75 84.09 -10.71
C THR A 3 -45.67 82.85 -10.70
N TRP A 4 -45.24 81.59 -10.81
CA TRP A 4 -43.96 80.95 -10.52
C TRP A 4 -43.94 79.51 -11.09
N THR A 5 -42.74 78.97 -11.21
CA THR A 5 -42.32 77.63 -11.62
C THR A 5 -42.83 76.46 -10.78
N ARG A 6 -42.89 75.24 -11.35
CA ARG A 6 -42.48 73.99 -10.65
C ARG A 6 -42.06 72.89 -11.63
N ARG A 7 -40.77 72.53 -11.59
CA ARG A 7 -40.25 71.22 -12.02
C ARG A 7 -40.64 70.17 -10.98
N ALA A 8 -40.90 68.94 -11.42
CA ALA A 8 -40.76 67.73 -10.61
C ALA A 8 -40.14 66.61 -11.46
N PRO A 9 -39.08 65.91 -10.98
CA PRO A 9 -38.41 64.81 -11.68
C PRO A 9 -38.91 63.46 -11.14
N VAL A 10 -39.16 62.45 -11.98
CA VAL A 10 -39.46 61.09 -11.47
C VAL A 10 -38.91 60.02 -12.41
N LEU A 11 -37.92 59.31 -11.85
CA LEU A 11 -37.43 57.95 -12.08
C LEU A 11 -36.83 57.54 -13.44
N ALA A 12 -35.51 57.41 -13.40
CA ALA A 12 -34.74 56.42 -14.14
C ALA A 12 -35.21 54.99 -13.79
N LEU A 13 -35.43 54.17 -14.81
CA LEU A 13 -35.35 52.71 -14.70
C LEU A 13 -34.17 52.25 -15.58
N THR A 14 -33.00 52.09 -14.95
CA THR A 14 -31.92 51.28 -15.52
C THR A 14 -32.20 49.82 -15.20
N LEU A 15 -32.61 49.04 -16.20
CA LEU A 15 -32.72 47.59 -16.13
C LEU A 15 -31.29 47.00 -16.09
N ALA A 16 -30.81 46.59 -14.93
CA ALA A 16 -29.57 45.84 -14.82
C ALA A 16 -29.85 44.37 -15.15
N ALA A 17 -29.46 43.93 -16.35
CA ALA A 17 -29.47 42.52 -16.74
C ALA A 17 -28.31 41.80 -16.02
N ALA A 18 -28.64 40.98 -15.02
CA ALA A 18 -27.69 40.10 -14.37
C ALA A 18 -27.33 38.93 -15.30
N LEU A 19 -26.15 39.00 -15.91
CA LEU A 19 -25.57 37.89 -16.68
C LEU A 19 -24.87 36.94 -15.69
N SER A 20 -25.59 35.92 -15.22
CA SER A 20 -24.99 34.85 -14.42
C SER A 20 -24.11 33.98 -15.32
N LEU A 21 -22.79 34.20 -15.32
CA LEU A 21 -21.83 33.23 -15.84
C LEU A 21 -21.85 31.99 -14.92
N ALA A 22 -22.52 30.94 -15.37
CA ALA A 22 -22.36 29.61 -14.79
C ALA A 22 -20.98 29.07 -15.18
N SER A 23 -20.01 29.21 -14.26
CA SER A 23 -18.72 28.55 -14.35
C SER A 23 -18.91 27.04 -14.23
N VAL A 24 -19.06 26.34 -15.36
CA VAL A 24 -18.98 24.87 -15.39
C VAL A 24 -17.50 24.47 -15.25
N GLY A 25 -16.96 24.67 -14.05
CA GLY A 25 -15.67 24.13 -13.63
C GLY A 25 -15.82 22.65 -13.31
N GLY A 26 -16.17 21.84 -14.31
CA GLY A 26 -16.11 20.39 -14.18
C GLY A 26 -14.66 19.99 -13.93
N CYS A 27 -14.33 19.58 -12.70
CA CYS A 27 -13.07 18.94 -12.39
C CYS A 27 -12.94 17.69 -13.27
N ARG A 28 -12.30 17.81 -14.44
CA ARG A 28 -11.92 16.65 -15.25
C ARG A 28 -10.83 15.94 -14.45
N LYS A 29 -11.15 14.78 -13.85
CA LYS A 29 -10.14 13.88 -13.27
C LYS A 29 -9.02 13.73 -14.32
N PRO A 30 -7.74 13.93 -13.95
CA PRO A 30 -6.65 13.79 -14.91
C PRO A 30 -6.74 12.44 -15.61
N ARG A 31 -6.66 12.45 -16.95
CA ARG A 31 -6.66 11.21 -17.73
C ARG A 31 -5.44 10.40 -17.32
N GLU A 32 -5.67 9.25 -16.70
CA GLU A 32 -4.63 8.33 -16.24
C GLU A 32 -3.69 8.04 -17.42
N ARG A 33 -2.38 8.27 -17.24
CA ARG A 33 -1.41 8.07 -18.32
C ARG A 33 -1.38 6.57 -18.63
N ALA A 34 -1.45 6.22 -19.91
CA ALA A 34 -1.28 4.84 -20.33
C ALA A 34 0.09 4.30 -19.88
N ASN A 35 0.12 3.05 -19.44
CA ASN A 35 1.35 2.37 -19.07
C ASN A 35 2.34 2.35 -20.24
N THR A 36 3.63 2.50 -19.94
CA THR A 36 4.70 2.20 -20.91
C THR A 36 4.70 0.72 -21.28
N LYS A 37 5.35 0.35 -22.39
CA LYS A 37 5.48 -1.07 -22.81
C LYS A 37 6.13 -1.93 -21.72
N GLU A 38 7.13 -1.37 -21.02
CA GLU A 38 7.83 -2.08 -19.95
C GLU A 38 6.92 -2.30 -18.74
N GLN A 39 6.18 -1.26 -18.31
CA GLN A 39 5.19 -1.40 -17.25
C GLN A 39 4.09 -2.39 -17.62
N GLN A 40 3.66 -2.41 -18.90
CA GLN A 40 2.67 -3.38 -19.35
C GLN A 40 3.23 -4.80 -19.31
N ARG A 41 4.47 -5.02 -19.75
CA ARG A 41 5.14 -6.32 -19.64
C ARG A 41 5.22 -6.81 -18.19
N GLN A 42 5.52 -5.93 -17.25
CA GLN A 42 5.56 -6.27 -15.83
C GLN A 42 4.19 -6.73 -15.31
N ILE A 43 3.10 -6.10 -15.76
CA ILE A 43 1.73 -6.54 -15.45
C ILE A 43 1.46 -7.91 -16.07
N ASP A 44 1.80 -8.09 -17.34
CA ASP A 44 1.54 -9.34 -18.04
C ASP A 44 2.32 -10.51 -17.40
N GLU A 45 3.56 -10.29 -16.95
CA GLU A 45 4.38 -11.27 -16.21
C GLU A 45 3.82 -11.58 -14.81
N ALA A 46 3.06 -10.66 -14.21
CA ALA A 46 2.39 -10.84 -12.93
C ALA A 46 1.07 -11.61 -13.04
N LEU A 47 0.49 -11.73 -14.25
CA LEU A 47 -0.73 -12.49 -14.48
C LEU A 47 -0.42 -13.99 -14.62
N LEU A 48 -0.87 -14.79 -13.66
CA LEU A 48 -0.68 -16.24 -13.67
C LEU A 48 -1.74 -16.93 -14.52
N SER A 49 -1.32 -17.89 -15.33
CA SER A 49 -2.21 -18.73 -16.16
C SER A 49 -2.81 -19.92 -15.41
N ALA A 50 -2.29 -20.24 -14.22
CA ALA A 50 -2.74 -21.35 -13.39
C ALA A 50 -2.72 -20.95 -11.90
N PRO A 51 -3.57 -21.58 -11.07
CA PRO A 51 -3.57 -21.34 -9.63
C PRO A 51 -2.20 -21.65 -8.99
N PRO A 52 -1.68 -20.76 -8.14
CA PRO A 52 -0.44 -20.99 -7.41
C PRO A 52 -0.66 -21.97 -6.24
N SER A 53 0.44 -22.48 -5.68
CA SER A 53 0.45 -23.26 -4.44
C SER A 53 1.21 -22.47 -3.36
N PRO A 54 0.58 -21.46 -2.73
CA PRO A 54 1.24 -20.61 -1.74
C PRO A 54 1.60 -21.40 -0.48
N MET A 55 2.68 -20.99 0.18
CA MET A 55 3.13 -21.48 1.48
C MET A 55 2.04 -21.34 2.54
N ILE A 56 1.31 -20.22 2.53
CA ILE A 56 0.20 -19.96 3.44
C ILE A 56 -1.08 -19.85 2.61
N PRO A 57 -1.85 -20.94 2.46
CA PRO A 57 -3.14 -20.90 1.78
C PRO A 57 -4.16 -20.16 2.64
N VAL A 58 -4.86 -19.19 2.05
CA VAL A 58 -5.81 -18.30 2.73
C VAL A 58 -7.24 -18.53 2.23
N ASN A 59 -7.45 -18.42 0.91
CA ASN A 59 -8.75 -18.55 0.23
C ASN A 59 -9.87 -17.64 0.78
N ALA A 60 -9.54 -16.44 1.24
CA ALA A 60 -10.51 -15.47 1.73
C ALA A 60 -11.13 -14.69 0.58
N VAL A 61 -12.45 -14.59 0.54
CA VAL A 61 -13.23 -13.89 -0.48
C VAL A 61 -13.75 -12.58 0.09
N LEU A 62 -13.20 -11.47 -0.41
CA LEU A 62 -13.53 -10.10 -0.04
C LEU A 62 -14.67 -9.57 -0.92
N ASP A 63 -15.80 -9.24 -0.29
CA ASP A 63 -17.05 -8.74 -0.91
C ASP A 63 -17.60 -9.59 -2.06
N GLY A 64 -17.23 -10.87 -2.13
CA GLY A 64 -17.55 -11.73 -3.29
C GLY A 64 -16.79 -11.35 -4.57
N LYS A 65 -15.88 -10.37 -4.53
CA LYS A 65 -15.23 -9.76 -5.69
C LYS A 65 -13.79 -10.16 -5.88
N VAL A 66 -13.03 -10.24 -4.79
CA VAL A 66 -11.60 -10.53 -4.84
C VAL A 66 -11.31 -11.67 -3.88
N ARG A 67 -10.57 -12.68 -4.33
CA ARG A 67 -10.06 -13.75 -3.46
C ARG A 67 -8.59 -13.54 -3.20
N LEU A 68 -8.20 -13.55 -1.92
CA LEU A 68 -6.83 -13.77 -1.51
C LEU A 68 -6.59 -15.29 -1.49
N ILE A 69 -5.92 -15.81 -2.51
CA ILE A 69 -5.59 -17.24 -2.63
C ILE A 69 -4.64 -17.64 -1.49
N GLY A 70 -3.57 -16.87 -1.31
CA GLY A 70 -2.59 -17.10 -0.25
C GLY A 70 -1.35 -16.22 -0.38
N VAL A 71 -0.36 -16.51 0.45
CA VAL A 71 0.83 -15.66 0.64
C VAL A 71 2.09 -16.49 0.77
N ASP A 72 3.17 -16.00 0.17
CA ASP A 72 4.54 -16.45 0.41
C ASP A 72 5.36 -15.38 1.14
N LEU A 73 6.20 -15.82 2.07
CA LEU A 73 7.20 -15.00 2.74
C LEU A 73 8.57 -15.55 2.38
N ASP A 74 9.51 -14.69 1.99
CA ASP A 74 10.86 -15.11 1.65
C ASP A 74 11.66 -15.62 2.86
N LYS A 75 11.28 -15.17 4.07
CA LYS A 75 11.89 -15.58 5.34
C LYS A 75 10.90 -15.54 6.49
N ARG A 76 11.21 -16.28 7.56
CA ARG A 76 10.45 -16.31 8.82
C ARG A 76 11.12 -15.56 9.95
N GLU A 77 12.37 -15.15 9.76
CA GLU A 77 13.14 -14.31 10.69
C GLU A 77 13.69 -13.12 9.92
N VAL A 78 13.58 -11.93 10.49
CA VAL A 78 14.08 -10.69 9.88
C VAL A 78 14.67 -9.79 10.95
N GLN A 79 15.75 -9.09 10.61
CA GLN A 79 16.36 -8.13 11.52
C GLN A 79 15.77 -6.73 11.28
N PRO A 80 15.69 -5.88 12.32
CA PRO A 80 15.42 -4.45 12.13
C PRO A 80 16.39 -3.84 11.10
N GLY A 81 15.88 -3.01 10.20
CA GLY A 81 16.64 -2.40 9.10
C GLY A 81 16.74 -3.26 7.83
N GLN A 82 16.24 -4.50 7.84
CA GLN A 82 16.14 -5.34 6.65
C GLN A 82 14.76 -5.22 5.98
N GLU A 83 14.65 -5.79 4.78
CA GLU A 83 13.39 -5.91 4.06
C GLU A 83 12.83 -7.33 4.19
N LEU A 84 11.51 -7.47 4.33
CA LEU A 84 10.77 -8.72 4.18
C LEU A 84 10.09 -8.71 2.81
N LYS A 85 10.33 -9.73 1.97
CA LYS A 85 9.62 -9.86 0.69
C LYS A 85 8.38 -10.73 0.89
N VAL A 86 7.23 -10.17 0.55
CA VAL A 86 5.93 -10.84 0.60
C VAL A 86 5.41 -10.98 -0.83
N THR A 87 4.94 -12.17 -1.18
CA THR A 87 4.24 -12.40 -2.45
C THR A 87 2.80 -12.74 -2.16
N TRP A 88 1.89 -11.89 -2.65
CA TRP A 88 0.46 -12.04 -2.54
C TRP A 88 -0.08 -12.67 -3.82
N TYR A 89 -1.01 -13.62 -3.66
CA TYR A 89 -1.70 -14.24 -4.78
C TYR A 89 -3.19 -13.89 -4.71
N TRP A 90 -3.63 -13.07 -5.64
CA TRP A 90 -5.00 -12.59 -5.73
C TRP A 90 -5.70 -13.19 -6.92
N GLU A 91 -7.01 -13.33 -6.83
CA GLU A 91 -7.89 -13.69 -7.94
C GLU A 91 -9.06 -12.72 -7.99
N SER A 92 -9.32 -12.15 -9.17
CA SER A 92 -10.55 -11.40 -9.40
C SER A 92 -11.69 -12.37 -9.70
N LEU A 93 -12.74 -12.34 -8.88
CA LEU A 93 -13.96 -13.12 -9.09
C LEU A 93 -14.99 -12.34 -9.88
N GLU A 94 -15.08 -11.04 -9.60
CA GLU A 94 -16.01 -10.10 -10.20
C GLU A 94 -15.31 -8.74 -10.37
N GLU A 95 -15.85 -7.91 -11.25
CA GLU A 95 -15.35 -6.54 -11.37
C GLU A 95 -15.58 -5.76 -10.07
N ALA A 96 -14.52 -5.05 -9.63
CA ALA A 96 -14.54 -4.15 -8.50
C ALA A 96 -14.30 -2.72 -9.01
N PRO A 97 -15.25 -1.78 -8.83
CA PRO A 97 -15.09 -0.41 -9.33
C PRO A 97 -13.92 0.33 -8.67
N GLY A 98 -13.52 1.48 -9.21
CA GLY A 98 -12.40 2.29 -8.67
C GLY A 98 -12.58 2.70 -7.21
N GLY A 99 -11.46 3.02 -6.55
CA GLY A 99 -11.41 3.50 -5.17
C GLY A 99 -10.94 2.45 -4.16
N TRP A 100 -10.84 1.18 -4.55
CA TRP A 100 -10.31 0.10 -3.70
C TRP A 100 -8.79 0.02 -3.77
N LYS A 101 -8.14 -0.09 -2.61
CA LYS A 101 -6.70 -0.27 -2.47
C LYS A 101 -6.39 -1.39 -1.47
N ILE A 102 -5.27 -2.08 -1.66
CA ILE A 102 -4.81 -3.13 -0.74
C ILE A 102 -4.16 -2.44 0.46
N PHE A 103 -4.55 -2.82 1.68
CA PHE A 103 -3.80 -2.45 2.88
C PHE A 103 -2.99 -3.62 3.39
N VAL A 104 -1.79 -3.32 3.91
CA VAL A 104 -0.96 -4.29 4.61
C VAL A 104 -0.45 -3.65 5.89
N HIS A 105 -0.68 -4.31 7.02
CA HIS A 105 -0.17 -3.87 8.32
C HIS A 105 0.80 -4.89 8.88
N PHE A 106 1.94 -4.40 9.33
CA PHE A 106 2.95 -5.19 10.03
C PHE A 106 2.97 -4.76 11.48
N GLU A 107 2.55 -5.66 12.38
CA GLU A 107 2.26 -5.32 13.78
C GLU A 107 3.02 -6.24 14.75
N GLY A 108 3.77 -5.67 15.69
CA GLY A 108 4.53 -6.42 16.69
C GLY A 108 4.88 -5.54 17.90
N ALA A 109 4.80 -6.11 19.11
CA ALA A 109 5.09 -5.42 20.37
C ALA A 109 4.41 -4.03 20.52
N GLY A 110 3.15 -3.92 20.11
CA GLY A 110 2.38 -2.67 20.18
C GLY A 110 2.74 -1.62 19.12
N ARG A 111 3.68 -1.90 18.21
CA ARG A 111 4.02 -1.05 17.07
C ARG A 111 3.39 -1.59 15.79
N ARG A 112 2.91 -0.68 14.94
CA ARG A 112 2.38 -0.96 13.59
C ARG A 112 3.12 -0.15 12.55
N THR A 113 3.39 -0.75 11.39
CA THR A 113 3.72 -0.05 10.15
C THR A 113 2.71 -0.40 9.06
N THR A 114 2.47 0.54 8.13
CA THR A 114 1.45 0.44 7.08
C THR A 114 2.13 0.45 5.72
N HIS A 115 1.69 -0.44 4.82
CA HIS A 115 2.26 -0.68 3.50
C HIS A 115 1.14 -0.84 2.45
N ASP A 116 0.27 0.17 2.38
CA ASP A 116 -0.86 0.20 1.45
C ASP A 116 -0.36 0.42 0.02
N HIS A 117 -0.92 -0.30 -0.95
CA HIS A 117 -0.43 -0.26 -2.33
C HIS A 117 -1.50 -0.70 -3.33
N ASP A 118 -1.29 -0.35 -4.60
CA ASP A 118 -1.86 -1.08 -5.72
C ASP A 118 -0.91 -2.20 -6.15
N ALA A 119 -1.47 -3.30 -6.65
CA ALA A 119 -0.68 -4.47 -7.01
C ALA A 119 0.29 -4.19 -8.15
N VAL A 120 1.32 -5.04 -8.24
CA VAL A 120 2.36 -4.99 -9.28
C VAL A 120 3.10 -3.64 -9.23
N GLY A 121 3.54 -3.25 -8.03
CA GLY A 121 4.34 -2.04 -7.81
C GLY A 121 3.62 -0.75 -8.20
N GLU A 122 2.37 -0.59 -7.74
CA GLU A 122 1.46 0.52 -8.05
C GLU A 122 0.97 0.60 -9.51
N LEU A 123 1.26 -0.41 -10.35
CA LEU A 123 0.92 -0.37 -11.78
C LEU A 123 -0.45 -0.96 -12.12
N PHE A 124 -1.01 -1.78 -11.22
CA PHE A 124 -2.19 -2.58 -11.50
C PHE A 124 -3.24 -2.51 -10.38
N PRO A 125 -3.95 -1.37 -10.27
CA PRO A 125 -5.04 -1.21 -9.32
C PRO A 125 -6.13 -2.26 -9.52
N ILE A 126 -6.82 -2.60 -8.44
CA ILE A 126 -7.89 -3.62 -8.41
C ILE A 126 -8.96 -3.36 -9.47
N SER A 127 -9.25 -2.09 -9.75
CA SER A 127 -10.25 -1.67 -10.76
C SER A 127 -9.93 -2.07 -12.20
N ARG A 128 -8.70 -2.49 -12.48
CA ARG A 128 -8.27 -2.97 -13.79
C ARG A 128 -8.27 -4.49 -13.91
N TRP A 129 -8.53 -5.21 -12.82
CA TRP A 129 -8.53 -6.67 -12.82
C TRP A 129 -9.81 -7.19 -13.45
N LYS A 130 -9.67 -8.14 -14.37
CA LYS A 130 -10.79 -8.81 -15.04
C LYS A 130 -11.14 -10.10 -14.30
N PRO A 131 -12.43 -10.49 -14.25
CA PRO A 131 -12.84 -11.77 -13.67
C PRO A 131 -12.02 -12.95 -14.21
N GLY A 132 -11.60 -13.83 -13.31
CA GLY A 132 -10.73 -14.99 -13.56
C GLY A 132 -9.23 -14.67 -13.62
N GLN A 133 -8.80 -13.41 -13.59
CA GLN A 133 -7.38 -13.09 -13.54
C GLN A 133 -6.78 -13.42 -12.17
N ILE A 134 -5.65 -14.13 -12.20
CA ILE A 134 -4.83 -14.39 -11.03
C ILE A 134 -3.61 -13.45 -11.07
N VAL A 135 -3.47 -12.61 -10.05
CA VAL A 135 -2.42 -11.60 -9.95
C VAL A 135 -1.41 -12.05 -8.90
N LYS A 136 -0.15 -12.24 -9.32
CA LYS A 136 1.01 -12.36 -8.45
C LYS A 136 1.55 -10.97 -8.15
N ASP A 137 1.49 -10.58 -6.89
CA ASP A 137 1.90 -9.25 -6.44
C ASP A 137 3.07 -9.37 -5.46
N GLU A 138 4.22 -8.81 -5.81
CA GLU A 138 5.45 -8.86 -5.01
C GLU A 138 5.67 -7.53 -4.30
N GLN A 139 5.65 -7.57 -2.97
CA GLN A 139 5.82 -6.41 -2.11
C GLN A 139 7.09 -6.55 -1.25
N LYS A 140 7.84 -5.45 -1.13
CA LYS A 140 8.96 -5.35 -0.18
C LYS A 140 8.55 -4.49 1.01
N ILE A 141 8.57 -5.08 2.20
CA ILE A 141 8.24 -4.43 3.46
C ILE A 141 9.54 -4.08 4.16
N ALA A 142 9.89 -2.80 4.19
CA ALA A 142 11.05 -2.30 4.93
C ALA A 142 10.75 -2.32 6.44
N ILE A 143 11.55 -3.06 7.21
CA ILE A 143 11.43 -3.11 8.67
C ILE A 143 12.26 -1.97 9.26
N PRO A 144 11.66 -1.03 10.02
CA PRO A 144 12.40 0.06 10.65
C PRO A 144 13.57 -0.45 11.49
N ALA A 145 14.69 0.28 11.49
CA ALA A 145 15.89 -0.09 12.26
C ALA A 145 15.65 -0.12 13.78
N ASP A 146 14.65 0.61 14.25
CA ASP A 146 14.22 0.68 15.65
C ASP A 146 12.99 -0.20 15.93
N PHE A 147 12.59 -1.08 15.00
CA PHE A 147 11.44 -1.96 15.20
C PHE A 147 11.72 -2.95 16.35
N PRO A 148 10.79 -3.12 17.30
CA PRO A 148 11.00 -4.00 18.45
C PRO A 148 11.25 -5.46 18.07
N VAL A 149 12.10 -6.14 18.84
CA VAL A 149 12.33 -7.58 18.70
C VAL A 149 11.14 -8.40 19.20
N GLY A 150 11.00 -9.60 18.63
CA GLY A 150 9.92 -10.55 18.93
C GLY A 150 8.95 -10.73 17.76
N ARG A 151 7.86 -11.44 18.03
CA ARG A 151 6.88 -11.80 17.01
C ARG A 151 6.17 -10.58 16.42
N ALA A 152 6.20 -10.48 15.10
CA ALA A 152 5.43 -9.52 14.33
C ALA A 152 4.51 -10.24 13.34
N THR A 153 3.31 -9.70 13.16
CA THR A 153 2.21 -10.32 12.42
C THR A 153 1.83 -9.47 11.22
N LEU A 154 1.55 -10.13 10.10
CA LEU A 154 1.06 -9.50 8.88
C LEU A 154 -0.47 -9.58 8.82
N PHE A 155 -1.07 -8.42 8.61
CA PHE A 155 -2.50 -8.28 8.35
C PHE A 155 -2.71 -7.69 6.96
N VAL A 156 -3.74 -8.16 6.26
CA VAL A 156 -4.09 -7.68 4.93
C VAL A 156 -5.60 -7.54 4.76
N GLY A 157 -6.00 -6.70 3.82
CA GLY A 157 -7.37 -6.59 3.32
C GLY A 157 -7.47 -5.50 2.25
N ILE A 158 -8.69 -5.14 1.89
CA ILE A 158 -8.97 -4.12 0.87
C ILE A 158 -9.86 -3.04 1.49
N PHE A 159 -9.51 -1.77 1.24
CA PHE A 159 -10.23 -0.62 1.77
C PHE A 159 -10.52 0.41 0.68
N GLU A 160 -11.52 1.25 0.92
CA GLU A 160 -11.86 2.35 0.02
C GLU A 160 -10.99 3.58 0.36
N GLU A 161 -10.04 3.91 -0.52
CA GLU A 161 -9.05 4.96 -0.28
C GLU A 161 -9.70 6.36 -0.20
N GLU A 162 -10.63 6.67 -1.11
CA GLU A 162 -11.31 7.97 -1.14
C GLU A 162 -12.14 8.19 0.14
N ALA A 163 -12.83 7.14 0.61
CA ALA A 163 -13.54 7.15 1.89
C ALA A 163 -12.61 7.48 3.06
N TRP A 164 -11.47 6.81 3.10
CA TRP A 164 -10.49 6.99 4.17
C TRP A 164 -9.88 8.40 4.14
N ARG A 165 -9.44 8.86 2.97
CA ARG A 165 -8.69 10.11 2.83
C ARG A 165 -9.58 11.33 3.00
N GLU A 166 -10.75 11.33 2.35
CA GLU A 166 -11.62 12.51 2.24
C GLU A 166 -12.74 12.49 3.28
N ARG A 167 -13.37 11.33 3.50
CA ARG A 167 -14.53 11.20 4.38
C ARG A 167 -14.17 10.75 5.80
N LYS A 168 -12.92 10.36 6.04
CA LYS A 168 -12.44 9.74 7.30
C LYS A 168 -13.25 8.51 7.70
N GLN A 169 -13.75 7.79 6.70
CA GLN A 169 -14.51 6.56 6.87
C GLN A 169 -13.61 5.36 6.56
N ASN A 170 -13.56 4.40 7.48
CA ASN A 170 -12.81 3.16 7.30
C ASN A 170 -13.72 2.10 6.68
N ILE A 171 -13.96 2.22 5.37
CA ILE A 171 -14.76 1.27 4.60
C ILE A 171 -13.82 0.19 4.07
N ARG A 172 -14.13 -1.07 4.37
CA ARG A 172 -13.36 -2.25 3.98
C ARG A 172 -14.26 -3.23 3.26
N MET A 173 -13.67 -4.00 2.34
CA MET A 173 -14.36 -5.20 1.85
C MET A 173 -14.45 -6.22 2.98
N GLU A 174 -15.63 -6.80 3.16
CA GLU A 174 -15.90 -7.84 4.14
C GLU A 174 -15.42 -9.20 3.64
N VAL A 175 -14.87 -10.01 4.54
CA VAL A 175 -14.63 -11.42 4.23
C VAL A 175 -15.98 -12.15 4.26
N SER A 176 -16.44 -12.57 3.09
CA SER A 176 -17.78 -13.16 2.89
C SER A 176 -17.84 -14.66 3.22
N ASN A 177 -16.72 -15.37 3.14
CA ASN A 177 -16.60 -16.81 3.37
C ASN A 177 -15.80 -17.12 4.67
N ARG A 178 -16.06 -16.39 5.75
CA ARG A 178 -15.31 -16.54 7.01
C ARG A 178 -15.23 -17.99 7.53
N PRO A 179 -16.30 -18.81 7.50
CA PRO A 179 -16.24 -20.19 7.99
C PRO A 179 -15.25 -21.09 7.24
N GLU A 180 -14.96 -20.79 5.97
CA GLU A 180 -14.09 -21.57 5.10
C GLU A 180 -12.61 -21.13 5.17
N VAL A 181 -12.34 -19.93 5.70
CA VAL A 181 -10.99 -19.37 5.80
C VAL A 181 -10.24 -20.00 6.97
N LYS A 182 -9.08 -20.60 6.67
CA LYS A 182 -8.27 -21.35 7.66
C LYS A 182 -7.36 -20.47 8.51
N VAL A 183 -7.14 -19.22 8.10
CA VAL A 183 -6.37 -18.24 8.85
C VAL A 183 -7.29 -17.34 9.68
N PRO A 184 -6.82 -16.76 10.79
CA PRO A 184 -7.67 -15.87 11.59
C PRO A 184 -8.15 -14.65 10.78
N VAL A 185 -9.44 -14.37 10.85
CA VAL A 185 -10.03 -13.11 10.37
C VAL A 185 -10.51 -12.34 11.60
N ARG A 186 -9.96 -11.16 11.82
CA ARG A 186 -10.31 -10.29 12.95
C ARG A 186 -11.73 -9.73 12.78
N GLU A 187 -12.32 -9.30 13.89
CA GLU A 187 -13.66 -8.67 13.88
C GLU A 187 -13.68 -7.43 12.98
N ASP A 188 -12.58 -6.68 12.91
CA ASP A 188 -12.44 -5.50 12.05
C ASP A 188 -12.14 -5.82 10.58
N GLY A 189 -12.29 -7.07 10.16
CA GLY A 189 -12.15 -7.52 8.77
C GLY A 189 -10.71 -7.74 8.30
N ARG A 190 -9.70 -7.57 9.16
CA ARG A 190 -8.30 -7.87 8.82
C ARG A 190 -8.04 -9.38 8.78
N ILE A 191 -7.38 -9.84 7.72
CA ILE A 191 -6.97 -11.23 7.58
C ILE A 191 -5.53 -11.36 8.10
N GLU A 192 -5.29 -12.28 9.03
CA GLU A 192 -3.98 -12.55 9.61
C GLU A 192 -3.23 -13.60 8.78
N VAL A 193 -2.29 -13.19 7.94
CA VAL A 193 -1.69 -14.05 6.90
C VAL A 193 -0.34 -14.66 7.28
N GLY A 194 0.12 -14.45 8.51
CA GLY A 194 1.36 -15.04 9.01
C GLY A 194 2.07 -14.16 10.03
N SER A 195 3.14 -14.72 10.60
CA SER A 195 4.03 -14.00 11.50
C SER A 195 5.49 -14.26 11.13
N VAL A 196 6.34 -13.29 11.42
CA VAL A 196 7.79 -13.41 11.37
C VAL A 196 8.36 -13.06 12.75
N GLU A 197 9.50 -13.65 13.08
CA GLU A 197 10.24 -13.27 14.28
C GLU A 197 11.23 -12.14 13.96
N ILE A 198 11.10 -11.03 14.67
CA ILE A 198 12.09 -9.95 14.63
C ILE A 198 13.24 -10.34 15.55
N VAL A 199 14.36 -10.73 14.96
CA VAL A 199 15.54 -11.16 15.70
C VAL A 199 16.51 -10.01 15.89
N LYS A 200 17.27 -10.02 17.00
CA LYS A 200 18.34 -9.05 17.21
C LYS A 200 19.33 -9.14 16.05
N THR A 201 19.76 -7.98 15.56
CA THR A 201 20.97 -7.91 14.75
C THR A 201 22.12 -8.49 15.57
N ALA A 202 22.67 -9.63 15.13
CA ALA A 202 23.94 -10.07 15.65
C ALA A 202 24.96 -8.99 15.31
N ALA A 203 25.58 -8.37 16.31
CA ALA A 203 26.68 -7.45 16.05
C ALA A 203 27.72 -8.20 15.21
N ALA A 204 28.13 -7.61 14.08
CA ALA A 204 29.23 -8.18 13.31
C ALA A 204 30.44 -8.30 14.24
N THR A 205 30.93 -9.50 14.47
CA THR A 205 32.18 -9.69 15.20
C THR A 205 33.26 -8.92 14.43
N PRO A 206 33.90 -7.90 15.03
CA PRO A 206 34.98 -7.20 14.33
C PRO A 206 36.09 -8.21 14.04
N SER A 207 36.36 -8.47 12.77
CA SER A 207 37.50 -9.27 12.35
C SER A 207 38.71 -8.35 12.22
N GLN A 208 39.80 -8.66 12.92
CA GLN A 208 41.08 -8.00 12.71
C GLN A 208 42.01 -8.96 11.95
N THR A 209 42.53 -8.51 10.82
CA THR A 209 43.59 -9.24 10.11
C THR A 209 44.90 -9.00 10.86
N VAL A 210 45.40 -10.04 11.54
CA VAL A 210 46.75 -10.02 12.14
C VAL A 210 47.70 -10.67 11.14
N TYR A 211 48.71 -9.91 10.70
CA TYR A 211 49.78 -10.47 9.88
C TYR A 211 50.73 -11.28 10.77
N ARG A 212 50.96 -12.55 10.41
CA ARG A 212 52.00 -13.37 11.06
C ARG A 212 53.37 -12.80 10.68
N ALA A 213 54.22 -12.52 11.67
CA ALA A 213 55.60 -12.13 11.42
C ALA A 213 56.33 -13.21 10.60
N ALA A 214 56.99 -12.80 9.51
CA ALA A 214 57.74 -13.70 8.62
C ALA A 214 59.05 -14.23 9.22
N GLY A 215 59.37 -13.82 10.46
CA GLY A 215 60.58 -14.18 11.18
C GLY A 215 60.50 -13.82 12.66
N PRO A 216 61.55 -14.13 13.44
CA PRO A 216 61.62 -13.79 14.86
C PRO A 216 61.51 -12.28 15.07
N ILE A 217 60.72 -11.88 16.06
CA ILE A 217 60.57 -10.47 16.47
C ILE A 217 61.88 -10.07 17.15
N VAL A 218 62.58 -9.08 16.58
CA VAL A 218 63.76 -8.47 17.19
C VAL A 218 63.30 -7.22 17.93
N ILE A 219 63.49 -7.21 19.26
CA ILE A 219 63.21 -6.04 20.10
C ILE A 219 64.52 -5.28 20.24
N ASP A 220 64.68 -4.19 19.51
CA ASP A 220 65.89 -3.36 19.51
C ASP A 220 65.85 -2.22 20.55
N GLY A 221 64.73 -2.08 21.27
CA GLY A 221 64.57 -1.12 22.37
C GLY A 221 64.41 0.33 21.91
N LYS A 222 64.19 0.57 20.61
CA LYS A 222 63.81 1.89 20.09
C LYS A 222 62.30 1.89 19.81
N LEU A 223 61.62 2.95 20.22
CA LEU A 223 60.29 3.22 19.69
C LEU A 223 60.49 3.78 18.29
N ASP A 224 60.01 3.06 17.29
CA ASP A 224 59.82 3.62 15.96
C ASP A 224 58.46 4.34 15.98
N ASP A 225 58.49 5.67 15.83
CA ASP A 225 57.32 6.58 15.78
C ASP A 225 56.51 6.45 14.48
#